data_AF-A0A645F360-F1
#
_entry.id   AF-A0A645F360-F1
#
_cell.length_a   1.000
_cell.length_b   1.000
_cell.length_c   1.000
_cell.angle_alpha   90.00
_cell.angle_beta   90.00
_cell.angle_gamma   90.00
#
_symmetry.space_group_name_H-M   'P 1'
#
loop_
_entity.id
_entity.type
_entity.pdbx_description
1 polymer ?
#
loop_
_entity_poly.entity_id
_entity_poly.type
_entity_poly.pdbx_seq_one_letter_code
_entity_poly.pdbx_strand_id
1 'polypeptide(L)'
;MGEFMKLTKIPIIIYYGDFIPEQPSDNPGIDGWRARLEMAKLWRDTVNKYGGDVTLIHLPEIGIKGNTHFPFSDLNNVEIADLLSEWLTKKGLDK
;
A
#
# COMPACT_ATOMS: atom_id res chain seq x y z
N MET A 1 -8.83 -22.40 4.23
CA MET A 1 -7.42 -22.14 4.62
C MET A 1 -6.43 -22.26 3.46
N GLY A 2 -6.53 -23.29 2.60
CA GLY A 2 -5.59 -23.47 1.47
C GLY A 2 -5.45 -22.25 0.54
N GLU A 3 -6.57 -21.64 0.12
CA GLU A 3 -6.54 -20.44 -0.72
C GLU A 3 -5.86 -19.24 -0.05
N PHE A 4 -6.13 -19.01 1.24
CA PHE A 4 -5.48 -17.94 1.99
C PHE A 4 -3.95 -18.13 2.05
N MET A 5 -3.48 -19.36 2.26
CA MET A 5 -2.04 -19.64 2.34
C MET A 5 -1.30 -19.33 1.03
N LYS A 6 -1.96 -19.29 -0.13
CA LYS A 6 -1.32 -18.87 -1.39
C LYS A 6 -0.81 -17.43 -1.33
N LEU A 7 -1.50 -16.55 -0.60
CA LEU A 7 -1.09 -15.15 -0.40
C LEU A 7 0.26 -15.05 0.34
N THR A 8 0.62 -16.06 1.13
CA THR A 8 1.90 -16.08 1.86
C THR A 8 3.11 -16.44 0.99
N LYS A 9 2.88 -16.82 -0.27
CA LYS A 9 3.92 -17.35 -1.17
C LYS A 9 4.41 -16.37 -2.22
N ILE A 10 3.85 -15.16 -2.24
CA ILE A 10 4.18 -14.11 -3.20
C ILE A 10 4.47 -12.84 -2.40
N PRO A 11 5.57 -12.12 -2.68
CA PRO A 11 5.80 -10.81 -2.09
C PRO A 11 4.78 -9.79 -2.61
N ILE A 12 4.23 -8.96 -1.74
CA ILE A 12 3.17 -8.00 -2.07
C ILE A 12 3.54 -6.63 -1.52
N ILE A 13 3.34 -5.58 -2.33
CA ILE A 13 3.43 -4.19 -1.88
C ILE A 13 2.14 -3.44 -2.18
N ILE A 14 1.71 -2.60 -1.24
CA ILE A 14 0.52 -1.74 -1.35
C ILE A 14 0.93 -0.31 -1.04
N TYR A 15 0.58 0.62 -1.93
CA TYR A 15 0.78 2.06 -1.74
C TYR A 15 -0.56 2.76 -1.51
N TYR A 16 -0.61 3.65 -0.53
CA TYR A 16 -1.69 4.61 -0.32
C TYR A 16 -1.15 6.04 -0.44
N GLY A 17 -1.91 6.88 -1.16
CA GLY A 17 -1.63 8.31 -1.32
C GLY A 17 -1.90 9.13 -0.06
N ASP A 18 -2.03 10.44 -0.23
CA ASP A 18 -2.27 11.41 0.84
C ASP A 18 -3.77 11.74 0.98
N PHE A 19 -4.11 12.64 1.90
CA PHE A 19 -5.45 13.18 2.14
C PHE A 19 -6.51 12.14 2.58
N ILE A 20 -6.06 11.02 3.12
CA ILE A 20 -6.91 10.02 3.77
C ILE A 20 -7.19 10.51 5.20
N PRO A 21 -8.46 10.65 5.62
CA PRO A 21 -8.77 11.20 6.93
C PRO A 21 -8.41 10.21 8.03
N GLU A 22 -7.87 10.71 9.14
CA GLU A 22 -7.55 9.88 10.31
C GLU A 22 -8.81 9.44 11.09
N GLN A 23 -9.87 10.24 11.01
CA GLN A 23 -11.14 10.01 11.71
C GLN A 23 -12.28 9.77 10.72
N PRO A 24 -13.38 9.14 11.15
CA PRO A 24 -14.57 8.98 10.33
C PRO A 24 -15.02 10.30 9.70
N SER A 25 -15.39 10.24 8.42
CA SER A 25 -15.89 11.39 7.67
C SER A 25 -17.35 11.16 7.25
N ASP A 26 -18.17 12.21 7.34
CA ASP A 26 -19.55 12.19 6.82
C ASP A 26 -19.59 12.09 5.29
N ASN A 27 -18.46 12.34 4.60
CA ASN A 27 -18.32 12.08 3.18
C ASN A 27 -17.97 10.60 2.95
N PRO A 28 -18.90 9.77 2.44
CA PRO A 28 -18.66 8.33 2.31
C PRO A 28 -17.56 7.99 1.31
N GLY A 29 -17.33 8.86 0.32
CA GLY A 29 -16.29 8.66 -0.69
C GLY A 29 -14.89 8.75 -0.07
N ILE A 30 -14.67 9.74 0.79
CA ILE A 30 -13.38 9.95 1.47
C ILE A 30 -13.22 9.00 2.66
N ASP A 31 -14.27 8.78 3.46
CA ASP A 31 -14.23 7.80 4.56
C ASP A 31 -13.94 6.37 4.06
N GLY A 32 -14.41 6.06 2.86
CA GLY A 32 -14.11 4.81 2.17
C GLY A 32 -12.61 4.56 2.01
N TRP A 33 -11.78 5.60 1.86
CA TRP A 33 -10.32 5.45 1.79
C TRP A 33 -9.70 5.14 3.15
N ARG A 34 -10.19 5.77 4.22
CA ARG A 34 -9.77 5.47 5.59
C ARG A 34 -10.07 4.02 5.94
N ALA A 35 -11.30 3.57 5.70
CA ALA A 35 -11.69 2.19 5.97
C ALA A 35 -10.85 1.16 5.18
N ARG A 36 -10.50 1.47 3.92
CA ARG A 36 -9.63 0.63 3.09
C ARG A 36 -8.19 0.59 3.60
N LEU A 37 -7.62 1.73 4.00
CA LEU A 37 -6.28 1.78 4.58
C LEU A 37 -6.20 0.95 5.88
N GLU A 38 -7.18 1.11 6.78
CA GLU A 38 -7.24 0.33 8.02
C GLU A 38 -7.41 -1.18 7.74
N MET A 39 -8.28 -1.55 6.81
CA MET A 39 -8.42 -2.95 6.39
C MET A 39 -7.13 -3.51 5.78
N ALA A 40 -6.42 -2.71 4.96
CA ALA A 40 -5.18 -3.13 4.33
C ALA A 40 -4.06 -3.35 5.37
N LYS A 41 -3.99 -2.54 6.44
CA LYS A 41 -3.08 -2.77 7.58
C LYS A 41 -3.40 -4.09 8.28
N LEU A 42 -4.66 -4.32 8.65
CA LEU A 42 -5.09 -5.58 9.27
C LEU A 42 -4.81 -6.80 8.39
N TRP A 43 -5.04 -6.67 7.09
CA TRP A 43 -4.78 -7.73 6.13
C TRP A 43 -3.29 -8.02 5.98
N ARG A 44 -2.44 -6.99 5.82
CA ARG A 44 -0.97 -7.12 5.82
C ARG A 44 -0.51 -7.89 7.05
N ASP A 45 -0.92 -7.45 8.23
CA ASP A 45 -0.50 -8.04 9.50
C ASP A 45 -0.95 -9.50 9.62
N THR A 46 -2.15 -9.80 9.13
CA THR A 46 -2.67 -11.17 9.10
C THR A 46 -1.86 -12.04 8.15
N VAL A 47 -1.62 -11.61 6.90
CA VAL A 47 -0.83 -12.41 5.93
C VAL A 47 0.60 -12.63 6.45
N ASN A 48 1.24 -11.59 6.99
CA ASN A 48 2.59 -11.67 7.56
C ASN A 48 2.65 -12.59 8.80
N LYS A 49 1.62 -12.57 9.65
CA LYS A 49 1.49 -13.51 10.79
C LYS A 49 1.53 -14.99 10.36
N TYR A 50 1.06 -15.31 9.15
CA TYR A 50 1.13 -16.66 8.59
C TYR A 50 2.35 -16.92 7.70
N GLY A 51 3.38 -16.07 7.78
CA GLY A 51 4.64 -16.23 7.07
C GLY A 51 4.66 -15.66 5.65
N GLY A 52 3.73 -14.75 5.32
CA GLY A 52 3.78 -13.97 4.09
C GLY A 52 4.73 -12.78 4.15
N ASP A 53 4.82 -12.05 3.04
CA ASP A 53 5.72 -10.92 2.84
C ASP A 53 4.96 -9.76 2.19
N VAL A 54 4.18 -9.05 3.00
CA VAL A 54 3.38 -7.90 2.60
C VAL A 54 3.98 -6.63 3.19
N THR A 55 4.28 -5.67 2.31
CA THR A 55 4.66 -4.31 2.66
C THR A 55 3.49 -3.37 2.37
N LEU A 56 3.15 -2.47 3.29
CA LEU A 56 2.17 -1.40 3.07
C LEU A 56 2.85 -0.07 3.36
N ILE A 57 2.80 0.84 2.40
CA ILE A 57 3.37 2.19 2.50
C ILE A 57 2.23 3.20 2.35
N HIS A 58 2.03 4.00 3.39
CA HIS A 58 1.24 5.23 3.32
C HIS A 58 2.23 6.36 3.03
N LEU A 59 2.20 6.92 1.82
CA LEU A 59 3.25 7.81 1.30
C LEU A 59 3.60 8.99 2.23
N PRO A 60 2.65 9.65 2.90
CA PRO A 60 2.96 10.73 3.84
C PRO A 60 3.84 10.31 5.02
N GLU A 61 3.77 9.05 5.46
CA GLU A 61 4.57 8.51 6.56
C GLU A 61 6.06 8.38 6.20
N ILE A 62 6.39 8.33 4.91
CA ILE A 62 7.77 8.31 4.40
C ILE A 62 8.20 9.67 3.82
N GLY A 63 7.42 10.72 4.04
CA GLY A 63 7.75 12.09 3.64
C GLY A 63 7.26 12.50 2.25
N ILE A 64 6.62 11.60 1.50
CA ILE A 64 6.06 11.90 0.17
C ILE A 64 4.61 12.34 0.32
N LYS A 65 4.33 13.59 -0.03
CA LYS A 65 3.04 14.25 0.24
C LYS A 65 2.36 14.71 -1.03
N GLY A 66 1.05 14.88 -0.97
CA GLY A 66 0.25 15.43 -2.06
C GLY A 66 -0.20 14.42 -3.11
N ASN A 67 0.15 13.14 -2.98
CA ASN A 67 -0.30 12.11 -3.92
C ASN A 67 -1.81 11.87 -3.84
N THR A 68 -2.43 11.70 -5.01
CA THR A 68 -3.85 11.38 -5.16
C THR A 68 -4.08 9.87 -5.12
N HIS A 69 -5.27 9.43 -5.52
CA HIS A 69 -5.53 8.00 -5.74
C HIS A 69 -4.72 7.42 -6.91
N PHE A 70 -4.19 8.27 -7.81
CA PHE A 70 -3.45 7.84 -9.00
C PHE A 70 -1.96 8.24 -8.90
N PRO A 71 -1.21 7.70 -7.92
CA PRO A 71 0.19 8.10 -7.71
C PRO A 71 1.10 7.78 -8.91
N PHE A 72 0.70 6.85 -9.77
CA PHE A 72 1.42 6.54 -11.02
C PHE A 72 1.26 7.61 -12.11
N SER A 73 0.30 8.54 -11.97
CA SER A 73 0.06 9.65 -12.92
C SER A 73 0.13 11.02 -12.28
N ASP A 74 0.42 11.11 -10.98
CA ASP A 74 0.64 12.38 -10.30
C ASP A 74 1.92 13.08 -10.81
N LEU A 75 2.09 14.35 -10.48
CA LEU A 75 3.24 15.14 -10.94
C LEU A 75 4.59 14.60 -10.44
N ASN A 76 4.60 13.87 -9.32
CA ASN A 76 5.78 13.20 -8.77
C ASN A 76 5.80 11.69 -9.10
N ASN A 77 5.11 11.23 -10.15
CA ASN A 77 5.03 9.81 -10.46
C ASN A 77 6.39 9.11 -10.70
N VAL A 78 7.43 9.84 -11.10
CA VAL A 78 8.80 9.31 -11.22
C VAL A 78 9.35 8.91 -9.84
N GLU A 79 9.11 9.71 -8.79
CA GLU A 79 9.48 9.37 -7.41
C GLU A 79 8.76 8.09 -6.93
N ILE A 80 7.49 7.93 -7.31
CA ILE A 80 6.71 6.72 -7.02
C ILE A 80 7.24 5.50 -7.81
N ALA A 81 7.65 5.71 -9.06
CA ALA A 81 8.25 4.69 -9.89
C ALA A 81 9.61 4.23 -9.34
N ASP A 82 10.41 5.14 -8.77
CA ASP A 82 11.68 4.83 -8.12
C ASP A 82 11.46 3.94 -6.88
N LEU A 83 10.47 4.26 -6.04
CA LEU A 83 10.09 3.41 -4.89
C LEU A 83 9.70 2.00 -5.32
N LEU A 84 8.86 1.88 -6.36
CA LEU A 84 8.46 0.59 -6.89
C LEU A 84 9.66 -0.18 -7.46
N SER A 85 10.53 0.49 -8.21
CA SER A 85 11.73 -0.12 -8.81
C SER A 85 12.68 -0.63 -7.73
N GLU A 86 12.96 0.16 -6.70
CA GLU A 86 13.78 -0.28 -5.56
C GLU A 86 13.20 -1.51 -4.87
N TRP A 87 11.88 -1.54 -4.68
CA TRP A 87 11.21 -2.70 -4.07
C TRP A 87 11.34 -3.94 -4.97
N LEU A 88 11.13 -3.81 -6.28
CA LEU A 88 11.29 -4.89 -7.24
C LEU A 88 12.72 -5.44 -7.21
N THR A 89 13.74 -4.57 -7.21
CA THR A 89 15.15 -4.96 -7.08
C THR A 89 15.41 -5.73 -5.79
N LYS A 90 14.90 -5.23 -4.65
CA LYS A 90 15.04 -5.90 -3.34
C LYS A 90 14.37 -7.28 -3.32
N LYS A 91 13.31 -7.49 -4.09
CA LYS A 91 12.62 -8.78 -4.24
C LYS A 91 13.18 -9.64 -5.39
N GLY A 92 14.09 -9.10 -6.20
CA GLY A 92 14.65 -9.78 -7.38
C GLY A 92 13.63 -10.02 -8.49
N LEU A 93 12.67 -9.12 -8.67
CA LEU A 93 11.54 -9.24 -9.60
C LEU A 93 11.71 -8.43 -10.90
N ASP A 94 12.85 -7.79 -11.09
CA ASP A 94 13.20 -6.89 -12.19
C ASP A 94 14.44 -7.36 -12.98
N LYS A 95 14.77 -8.65 -12.84
CA LYS A 95 15.88 -9.30 -13.56
C LYS A 95 15.46 -9.83 -14.92
#